data_AF-A0A1E4J6Z1-F1
#
_entry.id   AF-A0A1E4J6Z1-F1
#
_cell.length_a   1.000
_cell.length_b   1.000
_cell.length_c   1.000
_cell.angle_alpha   90.00
_cell.angle_beta   90.00
_cell.angle_gamma   90.00
#
_symmetry.space_group_name_H-M   'P 1'
#
loop_
_entity.id
_entity.type
_entity.pdbx_description
1 polymer ?
#
loop_
_entity_poly.entity_id
_entity_poly.type
_entity_poly.pdbx_seq_one_letter_code
_entity_poly.pdbx_strand_id
1 'polypeptide(L)'
;MSAQEIQGLGMVPMVIEQSGRGERSYDIYSRLLKERIIFLVGEVNDQTANLVVAQLLFLESENPDKDISFYINSPGGSVSAGMAIYDTMQFIKPDVSTMCLGFAASMGAFLLAAGEKGKRFSLPNSKIMIHQVLGGARGQATDIEIHARDILRTKDQMNRILAERTGQPLEKVKTDTERDYFLTADEAKDYGLVDQVVAKRG
;
A
#
# COMPACT_ATOMS: atom_id res chain seq x y z
N MET A 1 7.32 22.33 -3.50
CA MET A 1 6.93 22.20 -2.08
C MET A 1 7.46 20.87 -1.62
N SER A 2 8.39 20.83 -0.65
CA SER A 2 8.74 19.54 -0.04
C SER A 2 7.47 19.00 0.58
N ALA A 3 6.96 17.87 0.10
CA ALA A 3 5.92 17.16 0.83
C ALA A 3 6.47 16.95 2.23
N GLN A 4 5.83 17.54 3.25
CA GLN A 4 6.14 17.20 4.62
C GLN A 4 6.03 15.67 4.71
N GLU A 5 7.13 15.02 5.06
CA GLU A 5 7.22 13.58 5.13
C GLU A 5 6.11 13.08 6.05
N ILE A 6 5.24 12.23 5.54
CA ILE A 6 4.27 11.54 6.39
C ILE A 6 5.11 10.65 7.30
N GLN A 7 5.24 11.02 8.58
CA GLN A 7 6.01 10.28 9.57
C GLN A 7 5.07 9.58 10.55
N GLY A 8 5.49 8.41 11.02
CA GLY A 8 4.80 7.70 12.11
C GLY A 8 4.80 8.52 13.41
N LEU A 9 3.89 8.17 14.32
CA LEU A 9 3.81 8.83 15.63
C LEU A 9 5.05 8.50 16.49
N GLY A 10 5.43 9.46 17.34
CA GLY A 10 6.41 9.25 18.42
C GLY A 10 5.85 8.39 19.56
N MET A 11 5.57 8.98 20.74
CA MET A 11 4.93 8.23 21.83
C MET A 11 3.56 7.69 21.42
N VAL A 12 3.39 6.36 21.52
CA VAL A 12 2.13 5.67 21.19
C VAL A 12 1.26 5.57 22.45
N PRO A 13 0.01 6.05 22.42
CA PRO A 13 -0.89 5.93 23.56
C PRO A 13 -1.19 4.47 23.93
N MET A 14 -1.29 4.22 25.24
CA MET A 14 -1.73 2.95 25.80
C MET A 14 -3.23 2.95 26.05
N VAL A 15 -3.88 1.82 25.81
CA VAL A 15 -5.30 1.57 26.08
C VAL A 15 -5.45 0.34 26.95
N ILE A 16 -6.47 0.34 27.81
CA ILE A 16 -6.79 -0.79 28.70
C ILE A 16 -8.01 -1.50 28.13
N GLU A 17 -7.86 -2.80 27.84
CA GLU A 17 -8.96 -3.67 27.47
C GLU A 17 -9.43 -4.44 28.71
N GLN A 18 -10.67 -4.20 29.13
CA GLN A 18 -11.36 -4.98 30.15
C GLN A 18 -12.03 -6.19 29.50
N SER A 19 -11.65 -7.39 29.96
CA SER A 19 -12.27 -8.65 29.55
C SER A 19 -12.78 -9.41 30.77
N GLY A 20 -13.64 -10.41 30.57
CA GLY A 20 -14.09 -11.28 31.67
C GLY A 20 -12.97 -12.05 32.39
N ARG A 21 -11.74 -12.04 31.87
CA ARG A 21 -10.54 -12.67 32.47
C ARG A 21 -9.55 -11.65 33.07
N GLY A 22 -9.92 -10.37 33.14
CA GLY A 22 -9.10 -9.29 33.71
C GLY A 22 -8.76 -8.20 32.70
N GLU A 23 -7.87 -7.31 33.14
CA GLU A 23 -7.38 -6.15 32.37
C GLU A 23 -6.07 -6.46 31.65
N ARG A 24 -5.96 -6.00 30.39
CA ARG A 24 -4.70 -6.00 29.63
C ARG A 24 -4.45 -4.64 29.02
N SER A 25 -3.22 -4.16 29.12
CA SER A 25 -2.78 -2.93 28.45
C SER A 25 -2.17 -3.27 27.08
N TYR A 26 -2.55 -2.47 26.08
CA TYR A 26 -2.02 -2.54 24.72
C TYR A 26 -1.67 -1.13 24.28
N ASP A 27 -0.68 -0.96 23.41
CA ASP A 27 -0.63 0.26 22.61
C ASP A 27 -1.78 0.24 21.59
N ILE A 28 -2.19 1.42 21.11
CA ILE A 28 -3.36 1.54 20.24
C ILE A 28 -3.22 0.72 18.93
N TYR A 29 -2.01 0.58 18.37
CA TYR A 29 -1.80 -0.20 17.15
C TYR A 29 -1.90 -1.70 17.42
N SER A 30 -1.30 -2.19 18.52
CA SER A 30 -1.48 -3.58 18.95
C SER A 30 -2.95 -3.91 19.21
N ARG A 31 -3.72 -2.97 19.78
CA ARG A 31 -5.16 -3.18 19.97
C ARG A 31 -5.91 -3.27 18.64
N LEU A 32 -5.54 -2.48 17.63
CA LEU A 32 -6.13 -2.52 16.30
C LEU A 32 -5.70 -3.75 15.48
N LEU A 33 -4.47 -4.25 15.69
CA LEU A 33 -3.99 -5.48 15.07
C LEU A 33 -4.81 -6.70 15.53
N LYS A 34 -5.30 -6.72 16.78
CA LYS A 34 -6.27 -7.75 17.24
C LYS A 34 -7.58 -7.73 16.45
N GLU A 35 -7.97 -6.58 15.92
CA GLU A 35 -9.11 -6.43 14.99
C GLU A 35 -8.69 -6.61 13.52
N ARG A 36 -7.48 -7.13 13.28
CA ARG A 36 -6.90 -7.42 11.95
C ARG A 36 -6.66 -6.19 11.09
N ILE A 37 -6.39 -5.04 11.72
CA ILE A 37 -6.08 -3.79 11.05
C ILE A 37 -4.57 -3.56 11.07
N ILE A 38 -3.97 -3.43 9.89
CA ILE A 38 -2.56 -3.07 9.69
C ILE A 38 -2.49 -1.66 9.10
N PHE A 39 -1.53 -0.86 9.55
CA PHE A 39 -1.28 0.48 9.03
C PHE A 39 0.04 0.53 8.27
N LEU A 40 0.01 1.12 7.07
CA LEU A 40 1.18 1.61 6.34
C LEU A 40 1.11 3.13 6.29
N VAL A 41 1.83 3.78 7.19
CA VAL A 41 1.90 5.24 7.30
C VAL A 41 3.32 5.69 7.06
N GLY A 42 3.49 6.60 6.11
CA GLY A 42 4.80 7.14 5.72
C GLY A 42 5.50 6.37 4.63
N GLU A 43 6.81 6.59 4.51
CA GLU A 43 7.63 6.03 3.44
C GLU A 43 7.66 4.49 3.47
N VAL A 44 7.53 3.87 2.30
CA VAL A 44 7.78 2.45 2.12
C VAL A 44 9.29 2.20 2.06
N ASN A 45 9.82 1.51 3.06
CA ASN A 45 11.22 1.09 3.14
C ASN A 45 11.32 -0.32 3.72
N ASP A 46 12.53 -0.88 3.78
CA ASP A 46 12.70 -2.28 4.20
C ASP A 46 12.17 -2.56 5.61
N GLN A 47 12.30 -1.60 6.53
CA GLN A 47 11.82 -1.76 7.92
C GLN A 47 10.30 -1.78 7.99
N THR A 48 9.65 -0.79 7.37
CA THR A 48 8.19 -0.68 7.36
C THR A 48 7.55 -1.84 6.58
N ALA A 49 8.14 -2.24 5.45
CA ALA A 49 7.70 -3.38 4.68
C ALA A 49 7.83 -4.68 5.46
N ASN A 50 8.97 -4.94 6.10
CA ASN A 50 9.17 -6.13 6.91
C ASN A 50 8.17 -6.21 8.07
N LEU A 51 7.83 -5.08 8.70
CA LEU A 51 6.82 -5.04 9.75
C LEU A 51 5.42 -5.36 9.23
N VAL A 52 5.04 -4.84 8.05
CA VAL A 52 3.75 -5.17 7.40
C VAL A 52 3.70 -6.65 7.02
N VAL A 53 4.76 -7.19 6.42
CA VAL A 53 4.87 -8.62 6.06
C VAL A 53 4.71 -9.51 7.28
N ALA A 54 5.41 -9.19 8.38
CA ALA A 54 5.30 -9.95 9.63
C ALA A 54 3.86 -9.92 10.19
N GLN A 55 3.19 -8.78 10.14
CA GLN A 55 1.79 -8.66 10.59
C GLN A 55 0.83 -9.44 9.69
N LEU A 56 1.01 -9.42 8.37
CA LEU A 56 0.20 -10.19 7.42
C LEU A 56 0.29 -11.70 7.71
N LEU A 57 1.51 -12.23 7.83
CA LEU A 57 1.76 -13.64 8.15
C LEU A 57 1.24 -14.02 9.54
N PHE A 58 1.37 -13.12 10.53
CA PHE A 58 0.81 -13.33 11.86
C PHE A 58 -0.73 -13.40 11.83
N LEU A 59 -1.40 -12.51 11.10
CA LEU A 59 -2.86 -12.52 11.02
C LEU A 59 -3.40 -13.73 10.25
N GLU A 60 -2.67 -14.21 9.24
CA GLU A 60 -2.97 -15.48 8.58
C GLU A 60 -2.89 -16.65 9.58
N SER A 61 -1.83 -16.74 10.38
CA SER A 61 -1.67 -17.84 11.32
C SER A 61 -2.71 -17.84 12.45
N GLU A 62 -3.17 -16.67 12.88
CA GLU A 62 -4.25 -16.52 13.87
C GLU A 62 -5.61 -16.96 13.32
N ASN A 63 -5.94 -16.56 12.09
CA ASN A 63 -7.15 -17.01 11.41
C ASN A 63 -7.03 -16.81 9.89
N PRO A 64 -6.85 -17.88 9.11
CA PRO A 64 -6.58 -17.78 7.69
C PRO A 64 -7.85 -17.56 6.84
N ASP A 65 -9.04 -17.59 7.46
CA ASP A 65 -10.33 -17.42 6.77
C ASP A 65 -10.95 -16.03 6.97
N LYS A 66 -10.33 -15.17 7.79
CA LYS A 66 -10.83 -13.83 8.08
C LYS A 66 -10.04 -12.77 7.33
N ASP A 67 -10.75 -11.84 6.69
CA ASP A 67 -10.17 -10.67 6.03
C ASP A 67 -9.18 -9.90 6.89
N ILE A 68 -8.22 -9.26 6.23
CA ILE A 68 -7.28 -8.31 6.81
C ILE A 68 -7.60 -6.92 6.27
N SER A 69 -7.63 -5.92 7.14
CA SER A 69 -7.82 -4.52 6.77
C SER A 69 -6.48 -3.79 6.72
N PHE A 70 -6.05 -3.38 5.53
CA PHE A 70 -4.77 -2.73 5.30
C PHE A 70 -4.94 -1.24 4.96
N TYR A 71 -4.56 -0.38 5.89
CA TYR A 71 -4.82 1.05 5.88
C TYR A 71 -3.58 1.81 5.40
N ILE A 72 -3.71 2.55 4.30
CA ILE A 72 -2.59 3.14 3.58
C ILE A 72 -2.69 4.67 3.61
N ASN A 73 -1.65 5.28 4.19
CA ASN A 73 -1.36 6.71 4.09
C ASN A 73 0.14 6.89 3.82
N SER A 74 0.54 6.73 2.56
CA SER A 74 1.94 6.62 2.16
C SER A 74 2.23 7.42 0.88
N PRO A 75 3.35 8.18 0.84
CA PRO A 75 3.84 8.81 -0.38
C PRO A 75 4.54 7.79 -1.31
N GLY A 76 4.61 6.51 -0.92
CA GLY A 76 5.38 5.48 -1.60
C GLY A 76 6.79 5.36 -1.03
N GLY A 77 7.73 4.83 -1.82
CA GLY A 77 9.11 4.61 -1.40
C GLY A 77 9.78 3.51 -2.25
N SER A 78 10.57 2.67 -1.60
CA SER A 78 11.31 1.56 -2.21
C SER A 78 10.40 0.56 -2.93
N VAL A 79 10.71 0.30 -4.21
CA VAL A 79 9.97 -0.66 -5.05
C VAL A 79 10.15 -2.08 -4.53
N SER A 80 11.37 -2.51 -4.21
CA SER A 80 11.61 -3.87 -3.70
C SER A 80 10.91 -4.14 -2.37
N ALA A 81 10.95 -3.17 -1.45
CA ALA A 81 10.24 -3.25 -0.18
C ALA A 81 8.72 -3.34 -0.39
N GLY A 82 8.18 -2.51 -1.29
CA GLY A 82 6.76 -2.57 -1.65
C GLY A 82 6.37 -3.87 -2.34
N MET A 83 7.23 -4.45 -3.18
CA MET A 83 6.98 -5.75 -3.82
C MET A 83 6.93 -6.90 -2.80
N ALA A 84 7.70 -6.85 -1.72
CA ALA A 84 7.60 -7.85 -0.65
C ALA A 84 6.22 -7.81 0.05
N ILE A 85 5.66 -6.61 0.27
CA ILE A 85 4.29 -6.47 0.78
C ILE A 85 3.29 -7.02 -0.25
N TYR A 86 3.42 -6.58 -1.52
CA TYR A 86 2.53 -7.01 -2.60
C TYR A 86 2.48 -8.54 -2.72
N ASP A 87 3.63 -9.20 -2.85
CA ASP A 87 3.70 -10.66 -3.02
C ASP A 87 3.13 -11.37 -1.79
N THR A 88 3.37 -10.86 -0.58
CA THR A 88 2.78 -11.41 0.65
C THR A 88 1.26 -11.28 0.64
N MET A 89 0.71 -10.13 0.24
CA MET A 89 -0.75 -9.94 0.11
C MET A 89 -1.39 -10.95 -0.84
N GLN A 90 -0.69 -11.33 -1.92
CA GLN A 90 -1.20 -12.31 -2.89
C GLN A 90 -0.95 -13.77 -2.46
N PHE A 91 0.02 -13.98 -1.59
CA PHE A 91 0.46 -15.31 -1.15
C PHE A 91 -0.41 -15.86 -0.01
N ILE A 92 -0.77 -15.02 0.95
CA ILE A 92 -1.54 -15.44 2.12
C ILE A 92 -2.98 -15.81 1.74
N LYS A 93 -3.60 -16.71 2.51
CA LYS A 93 -4.98 -17.14 2.28
C LYS A 93 -6.04 -16.05 2.52
N PRO A 94 -5.94 -15.19 3.57
CA PRO A 94 -6.92 -14.14 3.80
C PRO A 94 -7.01 -13.11 2.68
N ASP A 95 -8.23 -12.68 2.37
CA ASP A 95 -8.43 -11.49 1.54
C ASP A 95 -7.87 -10.25 2.24
N VAL A 96 -7.05 -9.48 1.53
CA VAL A 96 -6.52 -8.20 2.02
C VAL A 96 -7.35 -7.06 1.46
N SER A 97 -8.23 -6.52 2.29
CA SER A 97 -8.95 -5.28 1.99
C SER A 97 -8.03 -4.07 2.17
N THR A 98 -7.99 -3.16 1.20
CA THR A 98 -7.16 -1.95 1.28
C THR A 98 -8.03 -0.71 1.44
N MET A 99 -7.56 0.27 2.22
CA MET A 99 -8.21 1.57 2.34
C MET A 99 -7.22 2.72 2.31
N CYS A 100 -7.44 3.68 1.41
CA CYS A 100 -6.71 4.93 1.41
C CYS A 100 -7.29 5.91 2.44
N LEU A 101 -6.43 6.39 3.33
CA LEU A 101 -6.72 7.43 4.33
C LEU A 101 -5.75 8.60 4.12
N GLY A 102 -6.15 9.57 3.29
CA GLY A 102 -5.36 10.78 3.07
C GLY A 102 -4.57 10.72 1.77
N PHE A 103 -3.46 9.98 1.72
CA PHE A 103 -2.62 9.92 0.53
C PHE A 103 -2.11 8.52 0.22
N ALA A 104 -2.28 8.07 -1.02
CA ALA A 104 -1.64 6.86 -1.53
C ALA A 104 -0.95 7.21 -2.84
N ALA A 105 0.38 7.30 -2.83
CA ALA A 105 1.14 7.66 -4.02
C ALA A 105 2.24 6.64 -4.34
N SER A 106 2.61 6.53 -5.61
CA SER A 106 3.70 5.63 -6.04
C SER A 106 3.44 4.21 -5.52
N MET A 107 4.36 3.62 -4.74
CA MET A 107 4.14 2.31 -4.11
C MET A 107 2.91 2.26 -3.18
N GLY A 108 2.50 3.35 -2.55
CA GLY A 108 1.26 3.41 -1.78
C GLY A 108 0.02 3.21 -2.65
N ALA A 109 -0.02 3.85 -3.83
CA ALA A 109 -1.11 3.67 -4.80
C ALA A 109 -1.11 2.25 -5.41
N PHE A 110 0.08 1.71 -5.68
CA PHE A 110 0.24 0.35 -6.19
C PHE A 110 -0.29 -0.69 -5.19
N LEU A 111 0.09 -0.58 -3.91
CA LEU A 111 -0.40 -1.48 -2.86
C LEU A 111 -1.90 -1.30 -2.60
N LEU A 112 -2.42 -0.08 -2.70
CA LEU A 112 -3.86 0.17 -2.63
C LEU A 112 -4.62 -0.61 -3.72
N ALA A 113 -4.16 -0.53 -4.97
CA ALA A 113 -4.78 -1.22 -6.10
C ALA A 113 -4.62 -2.75 -6.03
N ALA A 114 -3.63 -3.25 -5.29
CA ALA A 114 -3.33 -4.66 -5.12
C ALA A 114 -4.21 -5.40 -4.08
N GLY A 115 -5.06 -4.68 -3.36
CA GLY A 115 -6.06 -5.29 -2.48
C GLY A 115 -7.02 -6.22 -3.23
N GLU A 116 -7.75 -7.03 -2.47
CA GLU A 116 -8.73 -7.97 -3.01
C GLU A 116 -9.81 -7.25 -3.81
N LYS A 117 -10.19 -7.78 -4.98
CA LYS A 117 -11.15 -7.11 -5.87
C LYS A 117 -12.52 -7.00 -5.20
N GLY A 118 -13.12 -5.81 -5.25
CA GLY A 118 -14.36 -5.50 -4.53
C GLY A 118 -14.15 -5.03 -3.09
N LYS A 119 -12.92 -5.12 -2.56
CA LYS A 119 -12.55 -4.74 -1.18
C LYS A 119 -11.47 -3.65 -1.13
N ARG A 120 -11.33 -2.84 -2.19
CA ARG A 120 -10.42 -1.68 -2.26
C ARG A 120 -11.19 -0.39 -2.06
N PHE A 121 -10.80 0.41 -1.08
CA PHE A 121 -11.57 1.56 -0.62
C PHE A 121 -10.75 2.85 -0.58
N SER A 122 -11.43 3.99 -0.69
CA SER A 122 -10.83 5.30 -0.43
C SER A 122 -11.79 6.18 0.37
N LEU A 123 -11.25 7.00 1.29
CA LEU A 123 -12.03 8.08 1.89
C LEU A 123 -12.19 9.24 0.90
N PRO A 124 -13.30 10.01 0.94
CA PRO A 124 -13.67 10.96 -0.12
C PRO A 124 -12.62 12.03 -0.43
N ASN A 125 -11.89 12.50 0.58
CA ASN A 125 -10.89 13.56 0.42
C ASN A 125 -9.47 13.03 0.19
N SER A 126 -9.31 11.71 0.04
CA SER A 126 -8.00 11.13 -0.21
C SER A 126 -7.52 11.45 -1.62
N LYS A 127 -6.21 11.55 -1.78
CA LYS A 127 -5.55 11.66 -3.08
C LYS A 127 -4.81 10.38 -3.40
N ILE A 128 -4.91 9.96 -4.66
CA ILE A 128 -4.15 8.86 -5.21
C ILE A 128 -3.24 9.41 -6.30
N MET A 129 -1.98 8.98 -6.33
CA MET A 129 -1.04 9.40 -7.37
C MET A 129 -0.29 8.19 -7.93
N ILE A 130 -0.31 8.05 -9.25
CA ILE A 130 0.47 7.04 -9.96
C ILE A 130 1.50 7.72 -10.86
N HIS A 131 2.65 7.08 -11.01
CA HIS A 131 3.76 7.52 -11.85
C HIS A 131 4.69 6.33 -12.12
N GLN A 132 5.65 6.50 -13.01
CA GLN A 132 6.64 5.47 -13.31
C GLN A 132 7.63 5.29 -12.16
N VAL A 133 8.34 4.17 -12.17
CA VAL A 133 9.43 3.92 -11.22
C VAL A 133 10.53 4.97 -11.35
N LEU A 134 11.06 5.41 -10.20
CA LEU A 134 12.21 6.29 -10.12
C LEU A 134 13.43 5.51 -9.65
N GLY A 135 14.59 5.85 -10.18
CA GLY A 135 15.87 5.27 -9.77
C GLY A 135 17.03 5.98 -10.45
N GLY A 136 18.24 5.51 -10.18
CA GLY A 136 19.45 6.07 -10.76
C GLY A 136 20.63 5.15 -10.56
N ALA A 137 21.65 5.32 -11.41
CA ALA A 137 22.89 4.57 -11.33
C ALA A 137 24.08 5.51 -11.53
N ARG A 138 25.22 5.18 -10.93
CA ARG A 138 26.52 5.84 -11.11
C ARG A 138 27.59 4.76 -11.13
N GLY A 139 28.59 4.89 -11.99
CA GLY A 139 29.64 3.86 -12.09
C GLY A 139 30.17 3.74 -13.52
N GLN A 140 30.70 2.56 -13.86
CA GLN A 140 31.17 2.28 -15.21
C GLN A 140 30.00 2.26 -16.20
N ALA A 141 30.29 2.51 -17.47
CA ALA A 141 29.25 2.51 -18.51
C ALA A 141 28.45 1.20 -18.54
N THR A 142 29.12 0.06 -18.37
CA THR A 142 28.49 -1.27 -18.29
C THR A 142 27.54 -1.39 -17.10
N ASP A 143 27.92 -0.89 -15.91
CA ASP A 143 27.07 -0.94 -14.72
C ASP A 143 25.83 -0.06 -14.89
N ILE A 144 26.00 1.15 -15.44
CA ILE A 144 24.89 2.06 -15.74
C ILE A 144 23.91 1.37 -16.71
N GLU A 145 24.42 0.70 -17.73
CA GLU A 145 23.59 -0.03 -18.69
C GLU A 145 22.81 -1.19 -18.02
N ILE A 146 23.46 -1.96 -17.14
CA ILE A 146 22.81 -3.05 -16.39
C ILE A 146 21.65 -2.50 -15.56
N HIS A 147 21.87 -1.43 -14.79
CA HIS A 147 20.83 -0.82 -13.97
C HIS A 147 19.72 -0.17 -14.81
N ALA A 148 20.05 0.44 -15.95
CA ALA A 148 19.06 1.01 -16.86
C ALA A 148 18.14 -0.07 -17.45
N ARG A 149 18.68 -1.25 -17.80
CA ARG A 149 17.85 -2.37 -18.27
C ARG A 149 16.96 -2.92 -17.15
N ASP A 150 17.46 -2.98 -15.92
CA ASP A 150 16.69 -3.48 -14.78
C ASP A 150 15.52 -2.57 -14.39
N ILE A 151 15.74 -1.25 -14.35
CA ILE A 151 14.66 -0.29 -14.04
C ILE A 151 13.58 -0.30 -15.12
N LEU A 152 13.94 -0.48 -16.40
CA LEU A 152 12.97 -0.61 -17.49
C LEU A 152 12.13 -1.90 -17.35
N ARG A 153 12.75 -3.02 -16.95
CA ARG A 153 12.02 -4.26 -16.66
C ARG A 153 11.04 -4.09 -15.49
N THR A 154 11.50 -3.43 -14.42
CA THR A 154 10.69 -3.14 -13.25
C THR A 154 9.50 -2.24 -13.61
N LYS A 155 9.73 -1.19 -14.42
CA LYS A 155 8.67 -0.33 -14.97
C LYS A 155 7.61 -1.14 -15.71
N ASP A 156 8.04 -2.00 -16.63
CA ASP A 156 7.13 -2.83 -17.42
C ASP A 156 6.33 -3.81 -16.55
N GLN A 157 6.98 -4.44 -15.56
CA GLN A 157 6.33 -5.34 -14.62
C GLN A 157 5.24 -4.62 -13.81
N MET A 158 5.57 -3.48 -13.23
CA MET A 158 4.62 -2.72 -12.42
C MET A 158 3.43 -2.22 -13.24
N ASN A 159 3.67 -1.75 -14.47
CA ASN A 159 2.58 -1.32 -15.35
C ASN A 159 1.66 -2.48 -15.76
N ARG A 160 2.20 -3.69 -15.95
CA ARG A 160 1.38 -4.89 -16.21
C ARG A 160 0.51 -5.24 -15.01
N ILE A 161 1.08 -5.27 -13.81
CA ILE A 161 0.34 -5.57 -12.58
C ILE A 161 -0.75 -4.51 -12.37
N LEU A 162 -0.42 -3.23 -12.52
CA LEU A 162 -1.40 -2.15 -12.34
C LEU A 162 -2.51 -2.22 -13.38
N ALA A 163 -2.21 -2.54 -14.64
CA ALA A 163 -3.21 -2.79 -15.68
C ALA A 163 -4.15 -3.95 -15.33
N GLU A 164 -3.60 -5.07 -14.85
CA GLU A 164 -4.39 -6.23 -14.41
C GLU A 164 -5.32 -5.90 -13.22
N ARG A 165 -4.80 -5.17 -12.24
CA ARG A 165 -5.53 -4.80 -11.02
C ARG A 165 -6.62 -3.76 -11.29
N THR A 166 -6.36 -2.82 -12.21
CA THR A 166 -7.31 -1.76 -12.55
C THR A 166 -8.30 -2.17 -13.65
N GLY A 167 -7.96 -3.16 -14.47
CA GLY A 167 -8.71 -3.50 -15.68
C GLY A 167 -8.49 -2.52 -16.85
N GLN A 168 -7.59 -1.55 -16.71
CA GLN A 168 -7.24 -0.63 -17.79
C GLN A 168 -6.35 -1.31 -18.83
N PRO A 169 -6.42 -0.91 -20.11
CA PRO A 169 -5.44 -1.35 -21.11
C PRO A 169 -4.01 -0.97 -20.70
N LEU A 170 -3.05 -1.87 -20.92
CA LEU A 170 -1.64 -1.65 -20.57
C LEU A 170 -1.07 -0.34 -21.16
N GLU A 171 -1.41 -0.02 -22.41
CA GLU A 171 -0.92 1.20 -23.07
C GLU A 171 -1.47 2.48 -22.43
N LYS A 172 -2.70 2.44 -21.91
CA LYS A 172 -3.26 3.55 -21.13
C LYS A 172 -2.50 3.72 -19.83
N VAL A 173 -2.28 2.63 -19.07
CA VAL A 173 -1.49 2.68 -17.83
C VAL A 173 -0.07 3.20 -18.08
N LYS A 174 0.60 2.78 -19.15
CA LYS A 174 1.93 3.31 -19.52
C LYS A 174 1.91 4.81 -19.75
N THR A 175 0.90 5.31 -20.46
CA THR A 175 0.75 6.74 -20.75
C THR A 175 0.45 7.53 -19.48
N ASP A 176 -0.50 7.04 -18.68
CA ASP A 176 -0.98 7.71 -17.48
C ASP A 176 0.03 7.65 -16.32
N THR A 177 1.06 6.80 -16.41
CA THR A 177 2.18 6.74 -15.45
C THR A 177 3.45 7.44 -15.94
N GLU A 178 3.51 7.99 -17.16
CA GLU A 178 4.74 8.64 -17.64
C GLU A 178 5.15 9.86 -16.79
N ARG A 179 4.19 10.52 -16.14
CA ARG A 179 4.41 11.63 -15.21
C ARG A 179 3.51 11.44 -13.99
N ASP A 180 3.71 12.27 -12.97
CA ASP A 180 2.83 12.31 -11.81
C ASP A 180 1.38 12.55 -12.27
N TYR A 181 0.53 11.56 -12.03
CA TYR A 181 -0.89 11.61 -12.34
C TYR A 181 -1.71 11.51 -11.07
N PHE A 182 -2.26 12.64 -10.65
CA PHE A 182 -3.06 12.78 -9.44
C PHE A 182 -4.54 12.54 -9.73
N LEU A 183 -5.17 11.77 -8.87
CA LEU A 183 -6.57 11.37 -8.93
C LEU A 183 -7.23 11.68 -7.58
N THR A 184 -8.42 12.24 -7.63
CA THR A 184 -9.37 12.25 -6.52
C THR A 184 -9.84 10.83 -6.19
N ALA A 185 -10.51 10.64 -5.06
CA ALA A 185 -11.06 9.34 -4.69
C ALA A 185 -12.05 8.80 -5.74
N ASP A 186 -12.90 9.66 -6.30
CA ASP A 186 -13.88 9.28 -7.34
C ASP A 186 -13.19 8.97 -8.67
N GLU A 187 -12.22 9.79 -9.12
CA GLU A 187 -11.45 9.49 -10.34
C GLU A 187 -10.64 8.19 -10.20
N ALA A 188 -10.09 7.92 -9.02
CA ALA A 188 -9.37 6.68 -8.75
C ALA A 188 -10.29 5.45 -8.79
N LYS A 189 -11.56 5.61 -8.36
CA LYS A 189 -12.59 4.57 -8.50
C LYS A 189 -12.92 4.34 -9.98
N ASP A 190 -13.17 5.40 -10.74
CA ASP A 190 -13.47 5.31 -12.17
C ASP A 190 -12.30 4.73 -12.97
N TYR A 191 -11.07 4.99 -12.53
CA TYR A 191 -9.85 4.39 -13.08
C TYR A 191 -9.70 2.91 -12.72
N GLY A 192 -10.34 2.43 -11.64
CA GLY A 192 -10.25 1.06 -11.15
C GLY A 192 -9.12 0.81 -10.13
N LEU A 193 -8.51 1.87 -9.58
CA LEU A 193 -7.52 1.77 -8.49
C LEU A 193 -8.16 1.38 -7.16
N VAL A 194 -9.41 1.78 -6.96
CA VAL A 194 -10.26 1.38 -5.83
C VAL A 194 -11.63 0.96 -6.34
N ASP A 195 -12.37 0.19 -5.56
CA ASP A 195 -13.73 -0.25 -5.92
C ASP A 195 -14.78 0.73 -5.43
N GLN A 196 -14.58 1.34 -4.25
CA GLN A 196 -15.59 2.18 -3.60
C GLN A 196 -14.98 3.37 -2.84
N VAL A 197 -15.71 4.48 -2.87
CA VAL A 197 -15.44 5.67 -2.02
C VAL A 197 -16.40 5.64 -0.84
N VAL A 198 -15.87 5.60 0.38
CA VAL A 198 -16.66 5.37 1.61
C VAL A 198 -16.68 6.63 2.47
N ALA A 199 -17.82 7.33 2.49
CA ALA A 199 -17.96 8.58 3.25
C ALA A 199 -18.30 8.38 4.74
N LYS A 200 -19.04 7.31 5.07
CA LYS A 200 -19.46 6.97 6.43
C LYS A 200 -19.44 5.46 6.62
N ARG A 201 -19.09 5.00 7.82
CA ARG A 201 -19.39 3.62 8.23
C ARG A 201 -20.89 3.53 8.52
N GLY A 202 -21.51 2.46 8.03
CA GLY A 202 -22.86 2.07 8.42
C GLY A 202 -22.96 1.75 9.90
#